data_AF-A0A936Z3K1-F1
#
_entry.id   AF-A0A936Z3K1-F1
#
_cell.length_a   1.000
_cell.length_b   1.000
_cell.length_c   1.000
_cell.angle_alpha   90.00
_cell.angle_beta   90.00
_cell.angle_gamma   90.00
#
_symmetry.space_group_name_H-M   'P 1'
#
loop_
_entity.id
_entity.type
_entity.pdbx_description
1 polymer ?
#
loop_
_entity_poly.entity_id
_entity_poly.type
_entity_poly.pdbx_seq_one_letter_code
_entity_poly.pdbx_strand_id
1 'polypeptide(L)'
;MRNPQPTPPASVLPLPELVPSLREVAAALRRVKRATEPGPGYRIGICDAGGTLVAGTRFASFNQVQRFSLAMADLGYGDVIAEDAEQAHGFHVLFVRRAPGP
;
A
#
# COMPACT_ATOMS: atom_id res chain seq x y z
N MET A 1 39.01 -52.04 33.01
CA MET A 1 38.64 -51.44 31.70
C MET A 1 37.62 -50.33 31.97
N ARG A 2 38.00 -49.05 31.82
CA ARG A 2 37.07 -47.92 32.04
C ARG A 2 36.32 -47.63 30.74
N ASN A 3 34.99 -47.66 30.77
CA ASN A 3 34.15 -47.20 29.66
C ASN A 3 34.41 -45.69 29.40
N PRO A 4 34.53 -45.26 28.14
CA PRO A 4 34.52 -43.83 27.83
C PRO A 4 33.12 -43.26 28.08
N GLN A 5 33.07 -42.24 28.93
CA GLN A 5 31.85 -41.48 29.24
C GLN A 5 31.48 -40.64 28.00
N PRO A 6 30.22 -40.64 27.54
CA PRO A 6 29.81 -39.81 26.41
C PRO A 6 29.87 -38.32 26.80
N THR A 7 30.49 -37.51 25.94
CA THR A 7 30.52 -36.05 26.06
C THR A 7 29.09 -35.50 26.02
N PRO A 8 28.74 -34.52 26.88
CA PRO A 8 27.43 -33.87 26.81
C PRO A 8 27.28 -33.15 25.47
N PRO A 9 26.07 -33.09 24.89
CA PRO A 9 25.83 -32.37 23.65
C PRO A 9 26.16 -30.89 23.84
N ALA A 10 26.82 -30.32 22.83
CA ALA A 10 27.18 -28.91 22.79
C ALA A 10 25.95 -28.05 23.11
N SER A 11 26.10 -27.09 24.03
CA SER A 11 25.12 -26.03 24.28
C SER A 11 24.66 -25.43 22.96
N VAL A 12 23.43 -25.72 22.58
CA VAL A 12 22.73 -24.99 21.53
C VAL A 12 22.52 -23.59 22.10
N LEU A 13 23.36 -22.65 21.68
CA LEU A 13 23.16 -21.24 21.97
C LEU A 13 21.75 -20.86 21.49
N PRO A 14 20.92 -20.20 22.32
CA PRO A 14 19.62 -19.73 21.86
C PRO A 14 19.86 -18.80 20.67
N LEU A 15 19.18 -19.09 19.57
CA LEU A 15 19.15 -18.25 18.37
C LEU A 15 18.88 -16.80 18.82
N PRO A 16 19.64 -15.81 18.35
CA PRO A 16 19.35 -14.43 18.68
C PRO A 16 17.90 -14.17 18.25
N GLU A 17 17.04 -13.85 19.23
CA GLU A 17 15.68 -13.43 18.99
C GLU A 17 15.71 -12.38 17.87
N LEU A 18 14.83 -12.52 16.88
CA LEU A 18 14.64 -11.55 15.80
C LEU A 18 14.13 -10.23 16.38
N VAL A 19 15.00 -9.51 17.08
CA VAL A 19 14.72 -8.17 17.56
C VAL A 19 14.95 -7.27 16.36
N PRO A 20 13.89 -6.68 15.76
CA PRO A 20 14.06 -5.77 14.65
C PRO A 20 14.93 -4.60 15.09
N SER A 21 15.84 -4.19 14.22
CA SER A 21 16.70 -3.05 14.47
C SER A 21 15.87 -1.78 14.68
N LEU A 22 16.39 -0.83 15.44
CA LEU A 22 15.76 0.49 15.60
C LEU A 22 15.51 1.18 14.26
N ARG A 23 16.33 0.89 13.24
CA ARG A 23 16.15 1.39 11.87
C ARG A 23 14.89 0.82 11.21
N GLU A 24 14.65 -0.48 11.36
CA GLU A 24 13.45 -1.16 10.83
C GLU A 24 12.19 -0.67 11.54
N VAL A 25 12.24 -0.50 12.86
CA VAL A 25 11.12 0.05 13.65
C VAL A 25 10.83 1.50 13.23
N ALA A 26 11.86 2.34 13.06
CA ALA A 26 11.68 3.71 12.58
C ALA A 26 11.12 3.77 11.14
N ALA A 27 11.54 2.85 10.27
CA ALA A 27 11.01 2.75 8.91
C ALA A 27 9.53 2.31 8.91
N ALA A 28 9.17 1.33 9.75
CA ALA A 28 7.79 0.90 9.94
C ALA A 28 6.92 2.04 10.48
N LEU A 29 7.39 2.77 11.50
CA LEU A 29 6.68 3.93 12.06
C LEU A 29 6.46 5.02 11.02
N ARG A 30 7.47 5.36 10.19
CA ARG A 30 7.31 6.34 9.10
C ARG A 30 6.30 5.87 8.05
N ARG A 31 6.28 4.57 7.73
CA ARG A 31 5.32 3.98 6.78
C ARG A 31 3.89 4.05 7.31
N VAL A 32 3.68 3.73 8.59
CA VAL A 32 2.39 3.87 9.26
C VAL A 32 1.97 5.33 9.29
N LYS A 33 2.86 6.23 9.74
CA LYS A 33 2.63 7.67 9.84
C LYS A 33 2.19 8.28 8.49
N ARG A 34 2.86 7.94 7.38
CA ARG A 34 2.43 8.38 6.03
C ARG A 34 1.09 7.79 5.59
N ALA A 35 0.70 6.62 6.09
CA ALA A 35 -0.57 5.98 5.79
C ALA A 35 -1.72 6.48 6.70
N THR A 36 -1.40 7.05 7.86
CA THR A 36 -2.40 7.45 8.88
C THR A 36 -2.52 8.96 9.07
N GLU A 37 -1.50 9.74 8.73
CA GLU A 37 -1.56 11.19 8.87
C GLU A 37 -2.28 11.84 7.68
N PRO A 38 -3.12 12.86 7.95
CA PRO A 38 -3.72 13.67 6.91
C PRO A 38 -2.62 14.50 6.23
N GLY A 39 -2.18 14.06 5.05
CA GLY A 39 -1.42 14.91 4.13
C GLY A 39 -2.33 15.98 3.50
N PRO A 40 -1.87 16.72 2.47
CA PRO A 40 -2.70 17.68 1.73
C PRO A 40 -3.93 17.05 1.05
N GLY A 41 -4.04 15.72 1.10
CA GLY A 41 -5.17 14.93 0.61
C GLY A 41 -5.05 14.62 -0.88
N TYR A 42 -5.40 13.40 -1.25
CA TYR A 42 -5.47 12.95 -2.62
C TYR A 42 -6.85 13.27 -3.18
N ARG A 43 -6.94 14.27 -4.05
CA ARG A 43 -8.07 14.49 -4.96
C ARG A 43 -8.20 13.31 -5.93
N ILE A 44 -9.36 12.65 -5.89
CA ILE A 44 -9.72 11.53 -6.75
C ILE A 44 -10.95 11.90 -7.58
N GLY A 45 -10.91 11.65 -8.88
CA GLY A 45 -12.05 11.82 -9.77
C GLY A 45 -12.55 10.48 -10.30
N ILE A 46 -13.83 10.42 -10.65
CA ILE A 46 -14.48 9.26 -11.24
C ILE A 46 -15.14 9.72 -12.54
N CYS A 47 -14.81 9.04 -13.63
CA CYS A 47 -15.36 9.31 -14.95
C CYS A 47 -16.41 8.27 -15.34
N ASP A 48 -17.38 8.67 -16.13
CA ASP A 48 -18.28 7.74 -16.81
C ASP A 48 -17.59 7.00 -17.97
N ALA A 49 -18.35 6.17 -18.69
CA ALA A 49 -17.84 5.42 -19.84
C ALA A 49 -17.43 6.32 -21.02
N GLY A 50 -17.90 7.56 -21.07
CA GLY A 50 -17.50 8.56 -22.06
C GLY A 50 -16.25 9.35 -21.65
N GLY A 51 -15.64 9.04 -20.49
CA GLY A 51 -14.50 9.78 -19.97
C GLY A 51 -14.87 11.10 -19.30
N THR A 52 -16.16 11.40 -19.11
CA THR A 52 -16.62 12.63 -18.46
C THR A 52 -16.59 12.47 -16.96
N LEU A 53 -16.02 13.45 -16.25
CA LEU A 53 -16.01 13.45 -14.80
C LEU A 53 -17.44 13.56 -14.23
N VAL A 54 -17.85 12.56 -13.46
CA VAL A 54 -19.19 12.50 -12.84
C VAL A 54 -19.16 12.64 -11.32
N ALA A 55 -18.01 12.37 -10.69
CA ALA A 55 -17.84 12.50 -9.25
C ALA A 55 -16.40 12.81 -8.87
N GLY A 56 -16.20 13.40 -7.70
CA GLY A 56 -14.90 13.68 -7.13
C GLY A 56 -14.91 13.55 -5.61
N THR A 57 -13.82 13.09 -5.03
CA THR A 57 -13.64 12.96 -3.58
C THR A 57 -12.20 13.28 -3.18
N ARG A 58 -11.94 13.38 -1.88
CA ARG A 58 -10.61 13.57 -1.29
C ARG A 58 -10.33 12.50 -0.25
N PHE A 59 -9.18 11.85 -0.36
CA PHE A 59 -8.68 10.93 0.66
C PHE A 59 -7.53 11.55 1.44
N ALA A 60 -7.48 11.30 2.73
CA ALA A 60 -6.45 11.85 3.62
C ALA A 60 -5.09 11.15 3.45
N SER A 61 -5.09 9.90 2.96
CA SER A 61 -3.88 9.09 2.84
C SER A 61 -3.87 8.19 1.60
N PHE A 62 -2.66 7.81 1.18
CA PHE A 62 -2.46 6.92 0.03
C PHE A 62 -3.06 5.53 0.27
N ASN A 63 -3.14 5.06 1.53
CA ASN A 63 -3.76 3.77 1.84
C ASN A 63 -5.25 3.76 1.50
N GLN A 64 -5.96 4.87 1.79
CA GLN A 64 -7.35 5.03 1.38
C GLN A 64 -7.50 5.02 -0.14
N VAL A 65 -6.59 5.68 -0.87
CA VAL A 65 -6.55 5.63 -2.34
C VAL A 65 -6.36 4.19 -2.84
N GLN A 66 -5.43 3.42 -2.26
CA GLN A 66 -5.20 2.02 -2.65
C GLN A 66 -6.43 1.13 -2.39
N ARG A 67 -7.05 1.26 -1.21
CA ARG A 67 -8.29 0.52 -0.89
C ARG A 67 -9.44 0.90 -1.80
N PHE A 68 -9.57 2.18 -2.11
CA PHE A 68 -10.56 2.67 -3.05
C PHE A 68 -10.29 2.15 -4.47
N SER A 69 -9.03 2.12 -4.91
CA SER A 69 -8.66 1.57 -6.21
C SER A 69 -9.06 0.10 -6.36
N LEU A 70 -8.82 -0.72 -5.33
CA LEU A 70 -9.27 -2.11 -5.30
C LEU A 70 -10.80 -2.23 -5.41
N ALA A 71 -11.54 -1.47 -4.60
CA ALA A 71 -13.01 -1.48 -4.65
C ALA A 71 -13.56 -1.02 -6.03
N MET A 72 -12.91 -0.04 -6.66
CA MET A 72 -13.27 0.44 -8.00
C MET A 72 -12.94 -0.60 -9.08
N ALA A 73 -11.85 -1.35 -8.93
CA ALA A 73 -11.52 -2.46 -9.82
C ALA A 73 -12.58 -3.56 -9.80
N ASP A 74 -13.12 -3.90 -8.63
CA ASP A 74 -14.23 -4.86 -8.48
C ASP A 74 -15.50 -4.39 -9.19
N LEU A 75 -15.70 -3.06 -9.31
CA LEU A 75 -16.80 -2.43 -10.05
C LEU A 75 -16.51 -2.26 -11.55
N GLY A 76 -15.37 -2.76 -12.04
CA GLY A 76 -14.98 -2.68 -13.44
C GLY A 76 -14.32 -1.36 -13.86
N TYR A 77 -13.82 -0.56 -12.92
CA TYR A 77 -13.04 0.64 -13.20
C TYR A 77 -11.54 0.34 -13.21
N GLY A 78 -10.77 1.08 -14.00
CA GLY A 78 -9.32 1.17 -13.92
C GLY A 78 -8.91 2.53 -13.36
N ASP A 79 -7.77 2.59 -12.69
CA ASP A 79 -7.13 3.82 -12.28
C ASP A 79 -6.18 4.35 -13.37
N VAL A 80 -6.28 5.65 -13.63
CA VAL A 80 -5.35 6.42 -14.43
C VAL A 80 -4.63 7.37 -13.47
N ILE A 81 -3.34 7.11 -13.29
CA ILE A 81 -2.42 7.99 -12.57
C ILE A 81 -1.56 8.65 -13.63
N ALA A 82 -2.01 9.79 -14.17
CA ALA A 82 -1.32 10.50 -15.24
C ALA A 82 -1.14 11.99 -14.87
N GLU A 83 0.00 12.58 -15.21
CA GLU A 83 0.23 14.03 -15.13
C GLU A 83 -0.87 14.80 -15.90
N ASP A 84 -1.35 14.23 -17.00
CA ASP A 84 -2.44 14.78 -17.81
C ASP A 84 -3.77 14.84 -17.05
N ALA A 85 -4.03 13.91 -16.12
CA ALA A 85 -5.25 13.91 -15.31
C ALA A 85 -5.25 15.04 -14.29
N GLU A 86 -4.09 15.34 -13.71
CA GLU A 86 -3.93 16.46 -12.78
C GLU A 86 -4.00 17.79 -13.51
N GLN A 87 -3.40 17.90 -14.71
CA GLN A 87 -3.47 19.10 -15.53
C GLN A 87 -4.86 19.35 -16.15
N ALA A 88 -5.56 18.31 -16.62
CA ALA A 88 -6.85 18.46 -17.30
C ALA A 88 -8.03 18.61 -16.33
N HIS A 89 -7.98 17.95 -15.16
CA HIS A 89 -9.13 17.88 -14.25
C HIS A 89 -8.82 18.27 -12.80
N GLY A 90 -7.55 18.53 -12.44
CA GLY A 90 -7.17 18.90 -11.08
C GLY A 90 -7.28 17.75 -10.07
N PHE A 91 -7.28 16.50 -10.54
CA PHE A 91 -7.29 15.29 -9.71
C PHE A 91 -5.97 14.53 -9.82
N HIS A 92 -5.48 13.98 -8.71
CA HIS A 92 -4.23 13.20 -8.72
C HIS A 92 -4.44 11.77 -9.26
N VAL A 93 -5.67 11.27 -9.21
CA VAL A 93 -6.06 9.96 -9.76
C VAL A 93 -7.45 10.07 -10.37
N LEU A 94 -7.63 9.48 -11.55
CA LEU A 94 -8.94 9.33 -12.18
C LEU A 94 -9.31 7.86 -12.32
N PHE A 95 -10.56 7.53 -12.01
CA PHE A 95 -11.11 6.20 -12.24
C PHE A 95 -11.97 6.21 -13.49
N VAL A 96 -11.63 5.39 -14.47
CA VAL A 96 -12.35 5.28 -15.75
C VAL A 96 -12.89 3.87 -15.89
N ARG A 97 -14.14 3.73 -16.31
CA ARG A 97 -14.74 2.41 -16.51
C ARG A 97 -13.97 1.68 -17.61
N ARG A 98 -13.49 0.46 -17.31
CA ARG A 98 -12.84 -0.38 -18.32
C ARG A 98 -13.89 -0.69 -19.38
N ALA A 99 -13.54 -0.53 -20.65
CA ALA A 99 -14.38 -1.04 -21.72
C ALA A 99 -14.62 -2.54 -21.45
N PRO A 100 -15.84 -3.06 -21.68
CA PRO A 100 -16.03 -4.51 -21.69
C PRO A 100 -15.00 -5.07 -22.68
N GLY A 101 -14.13 -5.94 -22.19
CA GLY A 101 -13.10 -6.57 -23.04
C GLY A 101 -13.76 -7.32 -24.21
N PRO A 102 -13.00 -7.58 -25.29
CA PRO A 102 -13.49 -8.36 -26.42
C PRO A 102 -13.97 -9.75 -26.01
#